data_AF-A0A9E0B8N4-F1
#
_entry.id   AF-A0A9E0B8N4-F1
#
_cell.length_a   1.000
_cell.length_b   1.000
_cell.length_c   1.000
_cell.angle_alpha   90.00
_cell.angle_beta   90.00
_cell.angle_gamma   90.00
#
_symmetry.space_group_name_H-M   'P 1'
#
loop_
_entity.id
_entity.type
_entity.pdbx_description
1 polymer ?
#
loop_
_entity_poly.entity_id
_entity_poly.type
_entity_poly.pdbx_seq_one_letter_code
_entity_poly.pdbx_strand_id
1 'polypeptide(L)'
;MKKNLLLFACASLFMVGTTFAQTKSTETSGSSVKSSTETSTMGNTAPNASTNTSKDSAEDRAKKDTEKMASELNMTADQKQKALQTNLKYYRALDEMKHNKTEDSNQEAAQAHKDQLNSQRRDEFHTFLSDEQMTKMENKVTHDKGDKSANKSDKSAKPVKTTDKASDE
;
A
#
# COMPACT_ATOMS: atom_id res chain seq x y z
N MET A 1 -11.70 -48.15 -22.44
CA MET A 1 -10.53 -47.99 -23.35
C MET A 1 -10.35 -46.49 -23.56
N LYS A 2 -9.24 -45.78 -23.35
CA LYS A 2 -7.87 -45.99 -22.88
C LYS A 2 -7.51 -44.76 -22.02
N LYS A 3 -6.78 -44.96 -20.92
CA LYS A 3 -6.25 -43.91 -20.04
C LYS A 3 -4.93 -43.43 -20.65
N ASN A 4 -4.79 -42.15 -20.99
CA ASN A 4 -3.50 -41.57 -21.37
C ASN A 4 -2.91 -40.86 -20.15
N LEU A 5 -2.16 -41.64 -19.39
CA LEU A 5 -1.28 -41.21 -18.31
C LEU A 5 0.01 -40.67 -18.95
N LEU A 6 0.12 -39.35 -19.10
CA LEU A 6 1.36 -38.71 -19.55
C LEU A 6 2.14 -38.28 -18.31
N LEU A 7 3.15 -39.09 -18.00
CA LEU A 7 4.07 -38.95 -16.89
C LEU A 7 5.15 -37.92 -17.28
N PHE A 8 5.03 -36.67 -16.84
CA PHE A 8 6.11 -35.70 -16.94
C PHE A 8 6.97 -35.75 -15.67
N ALA A 9 8.01 -36.59 -15.72
CA ALA A 9 9.13 -36.52 -14.80
C ALA A 9 10.15 -35.52 -15.35
N CYS A 10 10.16 -34.29 -14.82
CA CYS A 10 11.31 -33.40 -14.94
C CYS A 10 11.86 -33.15 -13.54
N ALA A 11 12.71 -34.08 -13.11
CA ALA A 11 13.68 -33.84 -12.06
C ALA A 11 14.79 -32.94 -12.63
N SER A 12 14.92 -31.74 -12.08
CA SER A 12 16.19 -31.00 -12.12
C SER A 12 16.30 -30.16 -10.86
N LEU A 13 16.91 -30.80 -9.86
CA LEU A 13 17.62 -30.18 -8.75
C LEU A 13 18.56 -29.09 -9.30
N PHE A 14 18.36 -27.84 -8.89
CA PHE A 14 19.44 -26.86 -8.82
C PHE A 14 19.38 -26.19 -7.45
N MET A 15 20.01 -26.84 -6.48
CA MET A 15 20.48 -26.21 -5.25
C MET A 15 21.83 -25.56 -5.56
N VAL A 16 21.84 -24.25 -5.80
CA VAL A 16 23.07 -23.46 -5.72
C VAL A 16 22.93 -22.55 -4.52
N GLY A 17 23.45 -23.02 -3.38
CA GLY A 17 23.61 -22.22 -2.18
C GLY A 17 24.76 -21.25 -2.37
N THR A 18 24.46 -19.95 -2.33
CA THR A 18 25.47 -18.91 -2.09
C THR A 18 25.49 -18.61 -0.60
N THR A 19 26.43 -19.20 0.12
CA THR A 19 26.83 -18.78 1.47
C THR A 19 27.46 -17.39 1.37
N PHE A 20 26.76 -16.35 1.81
CA PHE A 20 27.38 -15.04 2.01
C PHE A 20 28.17 -15.06 3.32
N ALA A 21 29.47 -14.79 3.20
CA ALA A 21 30.43 -14.81 4.29
C ALA A 21 30.16 -13.70 5.31
N GLN A 22 30.20 -14.11 6.58
CA GLN A 22 30.20 -13.30 7.78
C GLN A 22 31.55 -12.57 7.92
N THR A 23 31.61 -11.27 7.61
CA THR A 23 32.75 -10.43 8.00
C THR A 23 32.51 -9.88 9.39
N LYS A 24 33.16 -10.51 10.35
CA LYS A 24 33.36 -10.02 11.72
C LYS A 24 34.47 -8.96 11.64
N SER A 25 34.15 -7.70 11.87
CA SER A 25 35.14 -6.63 12.04
C SER A 25 35.15 -6.19 13.49
N THR A 26 36.34 -6.36 14.04
CA THR A 26 36.79 -6.16 15.40
C THR A 26 36.67 -4.70 15.85
N GLU A 27 36.47 -4.57 17.15
CA GLU A 27 36.56 -3.39 17.99
C GLU A 27 37.74 -2.47 17.64
N THR A 28 37.49 -1.17 17.64
CA THR A 28 38.50 -0.20 18.09
C THR A 28 37.80 0.87 18.92
N SER A 29 38.31 0.97 20.14
CA SER A 29 37.88 1.86 21.20
C SER A 29 38.25 3.32 20.90
N GLY A 30 37.37 4.24 21.30
CA GLY A 30 37.74 5.55 21.82
C GLY A 30 37.89 6.70 20.83
N SER A 31 36.89 7.58 20.77
CA SER A 31 37.11 8.97 21.18
C SER A 31 35.80 9.70 21.41
N SER A 32 35.77 10.38 22.54
CA SER A 32 34.72 11.23 23.10
C SER A 32 34.39 12.45 22.23
N VAL A 33 33.10 12.69 21.97
CA VAL A 33 32.56 14.06 21.89
C VAL A 33 31.20 14.12 22.57
N LYS A 34 31.23 14.78 23.72
CA LYS A 34 30.13 15.36 24.48
C LYS A 34 29.38 16.38 23.61
N SER A 35 28.07 16.23 23.42
CA SER A 35 27.21 17.34 22.99
C SER A 35 25.81 17.20 23.59
N SER A 36 25.65 17.95 24.68
CA SER A 36 24.47 18.74 25.07
C SER A 36 23.08 18.28 24.61
N THR A 37 22.34 17.78 25.60
CA THR A 37 20.90 18.01 25.78
C THR A 37 20.60 19.50 25.77
N GLU A 38 19.87 19.98 24.77
CA GLU A 38 19.07 21.20 24.88
C GLU A 38 17.62 20.88 24.52
N THR A 39 16.81 20.83 25.58
CA THR A 39 15.36 20.97 25.56
C THR A 39 15.03 22.40 25.15
N SER A 40 14.60 22.59 23.91
CA SER A 40 13.98 23.84 23.44
C SER A 40 12.53 23.56 23.05
N THR A 41 11.68 23.79 24.04
CA THR A 41 10.23 23.89 23.96
C THR A 41 9.82 25.09 23.11
N MET A 42 8.89 24.82 22.18
CA MET A 42 7.93 25.72 21.55
C MET A 42 8.42 26.91 20.71
N GLY A 43 8.01 26.86 19.45
CA GLY A 43 7.87 28.05 18.61
C GLY A 43 8.59 27.90 17.28
N ASN A 44 8.00 27.18 16.33
CA ASN A 44 8.08 27.60 14.93
C ASN A 44 6.94 26.97 14.13
N THR A 45 5.98 27.83 13.83
CA THR A 45 5.12 27.84 12.65
C THR A 45 5.62 26.89 11.58
N ALA A 46 4.92 25.76 11.44
CA ALA A 46 5.08 24.88 10.30
C ALA A 46 4.98 25.73 9.03
N PRO A 47 5.97 25.73 8.13
CA PRO A 47 5.71 26.16 6.77
C PRO A 47 4.72 25.14 6.21
N ASN A 48 3.47 25.59 6.13
CA ASN A 48 2.45 25.10 5.23
C ASN A 48 3.01 25.16 3.80
N ALA A 49 3.82 24.17 3.45
CA ALA A 49 4.21 23.86 2.09
C ALA A 49 3.19 22.86 1.54
N SER A 50 1.95 23.33 1.43
CA SER A 50 1.04 22.88 0.39
C SER A 50 1.60 23.38 -0.95
N THR A 51 2.62 22.71 -1.47
CA THR A 51 3.16 23.00 -2.81
C THR A 51 3.47 21.71 -3.56
N ASN A 52 2.84 21.62 -4.72
CA ASN A 52 3.12 20.72 -5.82
C ASN A 52 2.71 19.25 -5.66
N THR A 53 1.73 18.88 -6.47
CA THR A 53 1.42 17.53 -6.94
C THR A 53 2.61 16.91 -7.68
N SER A 54 3.74 16.74 -7.00
CA SER A 54 4.79 15.82 -7.43
C SER A 54 4.16 14.43 -7.41
N LYS A 55 4.00 13.84 -8.59
CA LYS A 55 3.51 12.47 -8.74
C LYS A 55 4.52 11.56 -8.05
N ASP A 56 4.26 11.18 -6.80
CA ASP A 56 5.15 10.32 -6.02
C ASP A 56 5.61 9.12 -6.87
N SER A 57 6.92 8.87 -6.89
CA SER A 57 7.47 7.75 -7.66
C SER A 57 6.91 6.41 -7.20
N ALA A 58 7.07 5.34 -7.98
CA ALA A 58 6.67 4.00 -7.54
C ALA A 58 7.44 3.59 -6.28
N GLU A 59 8.71 3.97 -6.21
CA GLU A 59 9.62 3.75 -5.08
C GLU A 59 9.16 4.48 -3.82
N ASP A 60 8.79 5.76 -3.92
CA ASP A 60 8.33 6.54 -2.77
C ASP A 60 7.02 5.99 -2.21
N ARG A 61 6.08 5.64 -3.10
CA ARG A 61 4.81 5.00 -2.71
C ARG A 61 5.05 3.64 -2.06
N ALA A 62 5.92 2.81 -2.64
CA ALA A 62 6.26 1.51 -2.08
C ALA A 62 6.88 1.64 -0.68
N LYS A 63 7.80 2.59 -0.50
CA LYS A 63 8.43 2.86 0.80
C LYS A 63 7.41 3.31 1.84
N LYS A 64 6.56 4.27 1.49
CA LYS A 64 5.51 4.81 2.39
C LYS A 64 4.52 3.72 2.82
N ASP A 65 4.02 2.92 1.88
CA ASP A 65 3.12 1.80 2.20
C ASP A 65 3.81 0.77 3.09
N THR A 66 5.08 0.46 2.81
CA THR A 66 5.86 -0.49 3.61
C THR A 66 6.11 0.03 5.03
N GLU A 67 6.45 1.30 5.21
CA GLU A 67 6.64 1.91 6.53
C GLU A 67 5.34 1.92 7.35
N LYS A 68 4.21 2.22 6.70
CA LYS A 68 2.90 2.10 7.33
C LYS A 68 2.61 0.65 7.76
N MET A 69 2.76 -0.31 6.86
CA MET A 69 2.55 -1.74 7.19
C MET A 69 3.49 -2.21 8.29
N ALA A 70 4.75 -1.80 8.23
CA ALA A 70 5.79 -2.16 9.20
C ALA A 70 5.43 -1.74 10.62
N SER A 71 4.95 -0.51 10.79
CA SER A 71 4.54 0.02 12.09
C SER A 71 3.24 -0.62 12.58
N GLU A 72 2.29 -0.88 11.69
CA GLU A 72 0.99 -1.44 12.07
C GLU A 72 1.02 -2.94 12.37
N LEU A 73 1.84 -3.71 11.66
CA LEU A 73 1.92 -5.16 11.77
C LEU A 73 3.13 -5.63 12.60
N ASN A 74 3.91 -4.70 13.15
CA ASN A 74 5.15 -4.97 13.88
C ASN A 74 6.10 -5.89 13.10
N MET A 75 6.32 -5.58 11.82
CA MET A 75 7.11 -6.43 10.92
C MET A 75 8.58 -6.46 11.32
N THR A 76 9.22 -7.62 11.16
CA THR A 76 10.69 -7.76 11.30
C THR A 76 11.42 -7.09 10.13
N ALA A 77 12.73 -6.87 10.25
CA ALA A 77 13.54 -6.26 9.18
C ALA A 77 13.44 -7.04 7.86
N ASP A 78 13.53 -8.37 7.93
CA ASP A 78 13.43 -9.25 6.76
C ASP A 78 12.06 -9.16 6.09
N GLN A 79 10.98 -9.15 6.89
CA GLN A 79 9.63 -8.98 6.37
C GLN A 79 9.44 -7.60 5.73
N LYS A 80 10.01 -6.54 6.31
CA LYS A 80 9.96 -5.18 5.73
C LYS A 80 10.64 -5.13 4.37
N GLN A 81 11.79 -5.78 4.21
CA GLN A 81 12.49 -5.84 2.93
C GLN A 81 11.65 -6.56 1.86
N LYS A 82 11.04 -7.71 2.21
CA LYS A 82 10.14 -8.45 1.29
C LYS A 82 8.90 -7.64 0.93
N ALA A 83 8.31 -6.93 1.90
CA ALA A 83 7.18 -6.05 1.66
C ALA A 83 7.53 -4.86 0.76
N LEU A 84 8.71 -4.26 0.93
CA LEU A 84 9.18 -3.20 0.03
C LEU A 84 9.26 -3.69 -1.41
N GLN A 85 9.83 -4.87 -1.64
CA GLN A 85 9.92 -5.47 -2.98
C GLN A 85 8.54 -5.76 -3.56
N THR A 86 7.65 -6.36 -2.77
CA THR A 86 6.26 -6.67 -3.14
C THR A 86 5.49 -5.40 -3.52
N ASN A 87 5.57 -4.36 -2.69
CA ASN A 87 4.93 -3.08 -2.94
C ASN A 87 5.51 -2.36 -4.16
N LEU A 88 6.84 -2.40 -4.34
CA LEU A 88 7.50 -1.80 -5.49
C LEU A 88 7.05 -2.45 -6.80
N LYS A 89 6.99 -3.79 -6.84
CA LYS A 89 6.47 -4.53 -7.99
C LYS A 89 5.04 -4.10 -8.32
N TYR A 90 4.18 -4.01 -7.31
CA TYR A 90 2.80 -3.56 -7.48
C TYR A 90 2.70 -2.14 -8.04
N TYR A 91 3.44 -1.17 -7.49
CA TYR A 91 3.36 0.21 -7.95
C TYR A 91 3.95 0.42 -9.34
N ARG A 92 5.01 -0.31 -9.70
CA ARG A 92 5.53 -0.29 -11.08
C ARG A 92 4.52 -0.84 -12.07
N ALA A 93 3.86 -1.96 -11.75
CA ALA A 93 2.81 -2.52 -12.61
C ALA A 93 1.59 -1.60 -12.74
N LEU A 94 1.22 -0.89 -11.66
CA LEU A 94 0.18 0.14 -11.72
C LEU A 94 0.54 1.32 -12.62
N ASP A 95 1.79 1.77 -12.57
CA ASP A 95 2.25 2.88 -13.39
C ASP A 95 2.32 2.46 -14.86
N GLU A 96 2.86 1.27 -15.16
CA GLU A 96 2.85 0.69 -16.50
C GLU A 96 1.42 0.58 -17.05
N MET A 97 0.46 0.09 -16.24
CA MET A 97 -0.95 0.05 -16.63
C MET A 97 -1.51 1.46 -16.96
N LYS A 98 -1.12 2.49 -16.21
CA LYS A 98 -1.53 3.88 -16.48
C LYS A 98 -0.87 4.46 -17.72
N HIS A 99 0.40 4.12 -17.98
CA HIS A 99 1.13 4.54 -19.16
C HIS A 99 0.58 3.89 -20.44
N ASN A 100 0.11 2.64 -20.34
CA ASN A 100 -0.46 1.88 -21.44
C ASN A 100 -1.96 2.15 -21.66
N LYS A 101 -2.59 3.02 -20.87
CA LYS A 101 -3.98 3.43 -21.11
C LYS A 101 -4.06 4.32 -22.35
N THR A 102 -4.78 3.84 -23.35
CA THR A 102 -5.30 4.68 -24.45
C THR A 102 -6.55 5.45 -23.97
N GLU A 103 -6.88 6.56 -24.62
CA GLU A 103 -8.06 7.41 -24.32
C GLU A 103 -9.38 6.59 -24.30
N ASP A 104 -9.46 5.49 -25.06
CA ASP A 104 -10.62 4.58 -25.12
C ASP A 104 -10.58 3.41 -24.12
N SER A 105 -9.69 3.45 -23.12
CA SER A 105 -9.52 2.33 -22.18
C SER A 105 -10.78 2.12 -21.33
N ASN A 106 -11.47 1.01 -21.57
CA ASN A 106 -12.62 0.55 -20.78
C ASN A 106 -12.27 0.57 -19.28
N GLN A 107 -12.98 1.41 -18.52
CA GLN A 107 -12.78 1.57 -17.09
C GLN A 107 -12.94 0.26 -16.32
N GLU A 108 -13.84 -0.63 -16.75
CA GLU A 108 -14.07 -1.93 -16.14
C GLU A 108 -12.86 -2.86 -16.30
N ALA A 109 -12.28 -2.90 -17.51
CA ALA A 109 -11.06 -3.69 -17.77
C ALA A 109 -9.87 -3.17 -16.95
N ALA A 110 -9.73 -1.86 -16.80
CA ALA A 110 -8.68 -1.26 -15.96
C ALA A 110 -8.87 -1.58 -14.48
N GLN A 111 -10.12 -1.60 -14.01
CA GLN A 111 -10.45 -1.96 -12.63
C GLN A 111 -10.17 -3.46 -12.38
N ALA A 112 -10.57 -4.35 -13.31
CA ALA A 112 -10.28 -5.77 -13.22
C ALA A 112 -8.77 -6.06 -13.17
N HIS A 113 -7.98 -5.38 -14.01
CA HIS A 113 -6.51 -5.50 -13.98
C HIS A 113 -5.92 -5.03 -12.65
N LYS A 114 -6.42 -3.91 -12.10
CA LYS A 114 -6.02 -3.43 -10.78
C LYS A 114 -6.36 -4.43 -9.67
N ASP A 115 -7.53 -5.07 -9.72
CA ASP A 115 -7.95 -6.07 -8.74
C ASP A 115 -7.10 -7.34 -8.83
N GLN A 116 -6.70 -7.74 -10.05
CA GLN A 116 -5.72 -8.81 -10.25
C GLN A 116 -4.36 -8.46 -9.62
N LEU A 117 -3.84 -7.25 -9.84
CA LEU A 117 -2.60 -6.79 -9.22
C LEU A 117 -2.69 -6.77 -7.69
N ASN A 118 -3.83 -6.38 -7.13
CA ASN A 118 -4.07 -6.43 -5.69
C ASN A 118 -4.09 -7.87 -5.16
N SER A 119 -4.74 -8.80 -5.87
CA SER A 119 -4.75 -10.22 -5.47
C SER A 119 -3.33 -10.78 -5.47
N GLN A 120 -2.57 -10.55 -6.54
CA GLN A 120 -1.17 -10.99 -6.62
C GLN A 120 -0.33 -10.41 -5.47
N ARG A 121 -0.50 -9.12 -5.16
CA ARG A 121 0.17 -8.47 -4.03
C ARG A 121 -0.16 -9.16 -2.70
N ARG A 122 -1.44 -9.48 -2.47
CA ARG A 122 -1.89 -10.19 -1.27
C ARG A 122 -1.30 -11.60 -1.17
N ASP A 123 -1.30 -12.32 -2.29
CA ASP A 123 -0.76 -13.68 -2.35
C ASP A 123 0.76 -13.68 -2.07
N GLU A 124 1.50 -12.67 -2.54
CA GLU A 124 2.91 -12.47 -2.18
C GLU A 124 3.11 -12.20 -0.69
N PHE A 125 2.23 -11.41 -0.05
CA PHE A 125 2.30 -11.16 1.40
C PHE A 125 2.11 -12.44 2.24
N HIS A 126 1.22 -13.35 1.82
CA HIS A 126 1.04 -14.64 2.50
C HIS A 126 2.32 -15.49 2.58
N THR A 127 3.31 -15.25 1.72
CA THR A 127 4.55 -16.03 1.71
C THR A 127 5.52 -15.66 2.85
N PHE A 128 5.32 -14.53 3.53
CA PHE A 128 6.24 -14.07 4.57
C PHE A 128 5.60 -13.37 5.77
N LEU A 129 4.34 -12.96 5.70
CA LEU A 129 3.58 -12.51 6.86
C LEU A 129 2.98 -13.72 7.59
N SER A 130 2.81 -13.63 8.90
CA SER A 130 2.03 -14.61 9.64
C SER A 130 0.53 -14.44 9.37
N ASP A 131 -0.26 -15.47 9.65
CA ASP A 131 -1.73 -15.43 9.50
C ASP A 131 -2.35 -14.31 10.35
N GLU A 132 -1.81 -14.05 11.54
CA GLU A 132 -2.23 -12.95 12.40
C GLU A 132 -1.95 -11.59 11.76
N GLN A 133 -0.75 -11.40 11.19
CA GLN A 133 -0.38 -10.17 10.50
C GLN A 133 -1.24 -9.97 9.24
N MET A 134 -1.53 -11.04 8.50
CA MET A 134 -2.43 -11.02 7.34
C MET A 134 -3.85 -10.61 7.73
N THR A 135 -4.41 -11.23 8.76
CA THR A 135 -5.75 -10.89 9.27
C THR A 135 -5.84 -9.43 9.70
N LYS A 136 -4.80 -8.91 10.37
CA LYS A 136 -4.74 -7.50 10.79
C LYS A 136 -4.65 -6.54 9.58
N MET A 137 -3.92 -6.92 8.54
CA MET A 137 -3.85 -6.15 7.29
C MET A 137 -5.21 -6.09 6.60
N GLU A 138 -5.91 -7.22 6.47
CA GLU A 138 -7.21 -7.31 5.80
C GLU A 138 -8.31 -6.52 6.51
N ASN A 139 -8.37 -6.62 7.84
CA ASN A 139 -9.36 -5.90 8.65
C ASN A 139 -9.22 -4.36 8.56
N LYS A 140 -8.03 -3.85 8.23
CA LYS A 140 -7.82 -2.42 7.98
C LYS A 140 -8.34 -1.98 6.61
N VAL A 141 -8.22 -2.84 5.60
CA VAL A 141 -8.73 -2.56 4.24
C VAL A 141 -10.25 -2.44 4.23
N THR A 142 -10.95 -3.18 5.08
CA THR A 142 -12.42 -3.13 5.20
C THR A 142 -12.90 -1.91 5.98
N HIS A 143 -12.21 -1.49 7.03
CA HIS A 143 -12.58 -0.31 7.81
C HIS A 143 -12.45 1.02 7.04
N ASP A 144 -11.42 1.17 6.20
CA ASP A 144 -11.22 2.41 5.39
C ASP A 144 -12.29 2.61 4.29
N LYS A 145 -13.06 1.56 3.95
CA LYS A 145 -14.15 1.64 2.96
C LYS A 145 -15.52 1.95 3.58
N GLY A 146 -15.70 1.79 4.89
CA GLY A 146 -17.00 1.95 5.57
C GLY A 146 -17.44 3.41 5.78
N ASP A 147 -16.50 4.31 6.06
CA ASP A 147 -16.85 5.66 6.54
C ASP A 147 -17.11 6.69 5.43
N LYS A 148 -16.82 6.37 4.16
CA LYS A 148 -17.06 7.30 3.03
C LYS A 148 -18.49 7.26 2.47
N SER A 149 -19.34 6.34 2.93
CA SER A 149 -20.73 6.19 2.47
C SER A 149 -21.74 7.05 3.23
N ALA A 150 -21.39 7.65 4.35
CA ALA A 150 -22.37 8.22 5.29
C ALA A 150 -22.62 9.75 5.16
N ASN A 151 -22.01 10.46 4.20
CA ASN A 151 -22.13 11.92 4.13
C ASN A 151 -22.70 12.47 2.80
N LYS A 152 -23.70 11.78 2.22
CA LYS A 152 -24.36 12.25 0.97
C LYS A 152 -25.90 12.14 1.00
N SER A 153 -26.53 12.28 2.15
CA SER A 153 -28.00 12.15 2.28
C SER A 153 -28.76 13.35 2.86
N ASP A 154 -28.15 14.53 3.04
CA ASP A 154 -28.88 15.72 3.56
C ASP A 154 -28.79 16.96 2.65
N LYS A 155 -29.08 16.80 1.35
CA LYS A 155 -29.37 17.96 0.48
C LYS A 155 -30.56 17.72 -0.45
N SER A 156 -31.70 17.36 0.11
CA SER A 156 -32.98 17.43 -0.59
C SER A 156 -34.17 17.42 0.38
N ALA A 157 -34.35 18.52 1.11
CA ALA A 157 -35.65 18.86 1.68
C ALA A 157 -36.03 20.26 1.16
N LYS A 158 -36.79 20.29 0.07
CA LYS A 158 -37.59 21.45 -0.33
C LYS A 158 -38.72 21.62 0.69
N PRO A 159 -38.94 22.80 1.28
CA PRO A 159 -40.27 23.16 1.74
C PRO A 159 -41.05 23.79 0.58
N VAL A 160 -42.11 23.08 0.18
CA VAL A 160 -43.23 23.57 -0.61
C VAL A 160 -43.80 24.80 0.09
N LYS A 161 -43.73 25.98 -0.54
CA LYS A 161 -44.49 27.15 -0.07
C LYS A 161 -45.85 27.15 -0.77
N THR A 162 -46.85 27.04 0.08
CA THR A 162 -48.29 27.02 -0.11
C THR A 162 -48.82 28.17 -0.97
N THR A 163 -49.78 27.81 -1.82
CA THR A 163 -50.75 28.69 -2.47
C THR A 163 -51.65 29.32 -1.41
N ASP A 164 -51.61 30.64 -1.26
CA ASP A 164 -52.69 31.38 -0.60
C ASP A 164 -53.58 32.04 -1.66
N LYS A 165 -54.85 31.70 -1.53
CA LYS A 165 -56.01 32.13 -2.29
C LYS A 165 -56.75 33.15 -1.42
N ALA A 166 -56.83 34.40 -1.85
CA ALA A 166 -57.79 35.42 -1.39
C ALA A 166 -57.94 36.42 -2.57
N SER A 167 -59.08 36.50 -3.26
CA SER A 167 -60.36 37.14 -2.88
C SER A 167 -60.25 38.68 -2.80
N ASP A 168 -60.71 39.36 -3.85
CA ASP A 168 -61.60 40.54 -3.85
C ASP A 168 -61.73 41.02 -5.30
N GLU A 169 -62.92 40.85 -5.91
CA GLU A 169 -63.92 41.91 -6.21
C GLU A 169 -63.59 42.74 -7.44
#